data_AF-A0AA38J6R8-F1
#
_entry.id   AF-A0AA38J6R8-F1
#
_cell.length_a   1.000
_cell.length_b   1.000
_cell.length_c   1.000
_cell.angle_alpha   90.00
_cell.angle_beta   90.00
_cell.angle_gamma   90.00
#
_symmetry.space_group_name_H-M   'P 1'
#
loop_
_entity.id
_entity.type
_entity.pdbx_description
1 polymer ?
#
loop_
_entity_poly.entity_id
_entity_poly.type
_entity_poly.pdbx_seq_one_letter_code
_entity_poly.pdbx_strand_id
1 'polypeptide(L)'
;MYGAEIWGWREYEEIERMKEMGRSMKEELSVRDIVKDEVPKYRERESIKKKRMMARFRCGNAEKENNFWRGETDRRCRVCWREGETIEHMLEVCEGLRKSEDSREEVLNEDGSGLEWMKEVWKIRELWQGVGKQKE
;
A
#
# COMPACT_ATOMS: atom_id res chain seq x y z
N MET A 1 57.97 17.42 -22.30
CA MET A 1 56.56 17.68 -21.91
C MET A 1 55.69 16.76 -22.76
N TYR A 2 55.30 15.59 -22.24
CA TYR A 2 54.31 14.73 -22.88
C TYR A 2 53.48 14.09 -21.78
N GLY A 3 52.22 14.50 -21.64
CA GLY A 3 51.39 13.99 -20.55
C GLY A 3 49.99 14.60 -20.50
N ALA A 4 49.32 14.80 -21.63
CA ALA A 4 47.98 15.41 -21.63
C ALA A 4 47.01 14.94 -22.72
N GLU A 5 47.19 13.77 -23.36
CA GLU A 5 46.33 13.38 -24.50
C GLU A 5 45.66 11.99 -24.42
N ILE A 6 45.72 11.27 -23.29
CA ILE A 6 45.19 9.88 -23.20
C ILE A 6 44.05 9.73 -22.16
N TRP A 7 43.59 10.81 -21.53
CA TRP A 7 42.61 10.77 -20.43
C TRP A 7 41.22 11.35 -20.80
N GLY A 8 40.74 11.13 -22.02
CA GLY A 8 39.40 11.63 -22.41
C GLY A 8 38.66 10.79 -23.44
N TRP A 9 39.38 10.05 -24.28
CA TRP A 9 38.77 9.26 -25.37
C TRP A 9 38.05 8.01 -24.87
N ARG A 10 38.60 7.34 -23.85
CA ARG A 10 38.01 6.12 -23.29
C ARG A 10 36.69 6.39 -22.56
N GLU A 11 36.61 7.53 -21.87
CA GLU A 11 35.39 8.00 -21.19
C GLU A 11 34.33 8.46 -22.19
N TYR A 12 34.74 9.08 -23.30
CA TYR A 12 33.79 9.51 -24.35
C TYR A 12 33.11 8.32 -25.03
N GLU A 13 33.87 7.30 -25.41
CA GLU A 13 33.32 6.07 -25.99
C GLU A 13 32.40 5.34 -25.01
N GLU A 14 32.74 5.32 -23.72
CA GLU A 14 31.94 4.67 -22.69
C GLU A 14 30.61 5.42 -22.45
N ILE A 15 30.64 6.75 -22.39
CA ILE A 15 29.45 7.60 -22.31
C ILE A 15 28.57 7.43 -23.56
N GLU A 16 29.17 7.31 -24.74
CA GLU A 16 28.44 7.15 -26.00
C GLU A 16 27.79 5.77 -26.10
N ARG A 17 28.49 4.70 -25.69
CA ARG A 17 27.90 3.35 -25.53
C ARG A 17 26.77 3.34 -24.50
N MET A 18 26.91 4.04 -23.38
CA MET A 18 25.84 4.16 -22.39
C MET A 18 24.61 4.92 -22.93
N LYS A 19 24.81 5.97 -23.73
CA LYS A 19 23.73 6.70 -24.40
C LYS A 19 23.05 5.87 -25.50
N GLU A 20 23.82 5.09 -26.25
CA GLU A 20 23.33 4.16 -27.27
C GLU A 20 22.46 3.07 -26.62
N MET A 21 22.98 2.45 -25.56
CA MET A 21 22.27 1.44 -24.77
C MET A 21 20.99 2.02 -24.14
N GLY A 22 21.03 3.24 -23.62
CA GLY A 22 19.86 3.94 -23.11
C GLY A 22 18.83 4.35 -24.18
N ARG A 23 19.25 4.55 -25.44
CA ARG A 23 18.35 4.78 -26.58
C ARG A 23 17.72 3.46 -27.06
N SER A 24 18.52 2.42 -27.24
CA SER A 24 18.04 1.07 -27.59
C SER A 24 17.04 0.55 -26.55
N MET A 25 17.31 0.71 -25.26
CA MET A 25 16.40 0.29 -24.18
C MET A 25 15.08 1.09 -24.19
N LYS A 26 15.10 2.35 -24.65
CA LYS A 26 13.90 3.18 -24.85
C LYS A 26 13.09 2.80 -26.09
N GLU A 27 13.77 2.28 -27.12
CA GLU A 27 13.15 1.84 -28.38
C GLU A 27 12.59 0.43 -28.27
N GLU A 28 13.20 -0.46 -27.48
CA GLU A 28 12.76 -1.85 -27.33
C GLU A 28 11.60 -2.02 -26.33
N LEU A 29 11.48 -1.17 -25.32
CA LEU A 29 10.37 -1.21 -24.37
C LEU A 29 10.03 0.21 -23.92
N SER A 30 8.91 0.76 -24.39
CA SER A 30 8.41 1.99 -23.76
C SER A 30 8.02 1.63 -22.32
N VAL A 31 8.45 2.42 -21.33
CA VAL A 31 8.03 2.26 -19.92
C VAL A 31 6.51 2.22 -19.80
N ARG A 32 5.77 2.79 -20.77
CA ARG A 32 4.31 2.72 -20.82
C ARG A 32 3.78 1.32 -21.12
N ASP A 33 4.52 0.50 -21.85
CA ASP A 33 4.11 -0.85 -22.26
C ASP A 33 4.40 -1.87 -21.14
N ILE A 34 5.54 -1.76 -20.46
CA ILE A 34 5.81 -2.51 -19.20
C ILE A 34 4.72 -2.20 -18.15
N VAL A 35 4.31 -0.93 -18.07
CA VAL A 35 3.27 -0.45 -17.13
C VAL A 35 1.84 -0.79 -17.60
N LYS A 36 1.62 -1.43 -18.76
CA LYS A 36 0.26 -1.85 -19.16
C LYS A 36 -0.02 -3.30 -18.80
N ASP A 37 0.96 -4.18 -19.00
CA ASP A 37 0.74 -5.62 -18.90
C ASP A 37 0.89 -6.17 -17.46
N GLU A 38 1.54 -5.43 -16.56
CA GLU A 38 1.66 -5.78 -15.13
C GLU A 38 0.73 -4.97 -14.21
N VAL A 39 -0.22 -4.23 -14.77
CA VAL A 39 -1.14 -3.45 -13.94
C VAL A 39 -2.15 -4.38 -13.28
N PRO A 40 -2.21 -4.44 -11.94
CA PRO A 40 -3.24 -5.22 -11.28
C PRO A 40 -4.63 -4.73 -11.66
N LYS A 41 -5.58 -5.64 -11.85
CA LYS A 41 -6.95 -5.35 -12.33
C LYS A 41 -7.67 -4.26 -11.54
N TYR A 42 -7.32 -4.05 -10.27
CA TYR A 42 -7.85 -2.93 -9.47
C TYR A 42 -7.54 -1.54 -10.06
N ARG A 43 -6.60 -1.38 -11.01
CA ARG A 43 -6.33 -0.09 -11.67
C ARG A 43 -7.41 0.28 -12.69
N GLU A 44 -8.24 -0.64 -13.15
CA GLU A 44 -9.33 -0.35 -14.08
C GLU A 44 -10.61 0.08 -13.32
N ARG A 45 -11.18 1.24 -13.71
CA ARG A 45 -12.50 1.79 -13.31
C ARG A 45 -12.80 2.11 -11.84
N GLU A 46 -12.05 1.61 -10.86
CA GLU A 46 -12.30 1.96 -9.45
C GLU A 46 -11.72 3.34 -9.06
N SER A 47 -12.36 4.03 -8.08
CA SER A 47 -11.87 5.32 -7.62
C SER A 47 -10.51 5.17 -6.91
N ILE A 48 -9.60 6.14 -7.10
CA ILE A 48 -8.27 6.14 -6.45
C ILE A 48 -8.38 5.96 -4.92
N LYS A 49 -9.47 6.46 -4.31
CA LYS A 49 -9.76 6.32 -2.89
C LYS A 49 -9.93 4.85 -2.48
N LYS A 50 -10.67 4.05 -3.26
CA LYS A 50 -10.88 2.62 -3.00
C LYS A 50 -9.58 1.83 -3.07
N LYS A 51 -8.79 2.05 -4.13
CA LYS A 51 -7.48 1.40 -4.31
C LYS A 51 -6.54 1.67 -3.14
N ARG A 52 -6.50 2.93 -2.68
CA ARG A 52 -5.70 3.32 -1.51
C ARG A 52 -6.17 2.63 -0.23
N MET A 53 -7.48 2.47 -0.06
CA MET A 53 -8.04 1.74 1.09
C MET A 53 -7.61 0.28 1.04
N MET A 54 -7.85 -0.41 -0.08
CA MET A 54 -7.44 -1.81 -0.26
C MET A 54 -5.94 -2.01 -0.03
N ALA A 55 -5.10 -1.15 -0.62
CA ALA A 55 -3.65 -1.21 -0.44
C ALA A 55 -3.25 -1.08 1.04
N ARG A 56 -3.92 -0.22 1.83
CA ARG A 56 -3.63 -0.10 3.27
C ARG A 56 -3.94 -1.37 4.04
N PHE A 57 -5.04 -2.05 3.74
CA PHE A 57 -5.39 -3.30 4.41
C PHE A 57 -4.45 -4.43 4.00
N ARG A 58 -4.19 -4.58 2.71
CA ARG A 58 -3.29 -5.62 2.18
C ARG A 58 -1.85 -5.48 2.68
N CYS A 59 -1.36 -4.25 2.79
CA CYS A 59 -0.01 -3.99 3.28
C CYS A 59 0.09 -3.88 4.82
N GLY A 60 -1.00 -4.15 5.56
CA GLY A 60 -1.01 -4.09 7.02
C GLY A 60 -1.00 -2.67 7.62
N ASN A 61 -0.96 -1.61 6.81
CA ASN A 61 -1.05 -0.22 7.29
C ASN A 61 -2.40 0.13 7.93
N ALA A 62 -3.43 -0.69 7.69
CA ALA A 62 -4.75 -0.51 8.31
C ALA A 62 -4.83 -1.03 9.74
N GLU A 63 -3.87 -1.86 10.18
CA GLU A 63 -3.78 -2.49 11.49
C GLU A 63 -2.89 -1.64 12.39
N LYS A 64 -3.39 -1.21 13.56
CA LYS A 64 -2.54 -0.49 14.51
C LYS A 64 -1.49 -1.39 15.17
N GLU A 65 -1.75 -2.70 15.24
CA GLU A 65 -0.82 -3.65 15.86
C GLU A 65 0.55 -3.65 15.18
N ASN A 66 0.58 -3.38 13.86
CA ASN A 66 1.78 -3.27 13.05
C ASN A 66 2.66 -2.04 13.35
N ASN A 67 2.16 -1.07 14.13
CA ASN A 67 2.94 0.11 14.53
C ASN A 67 3.87 -0.21 15.71
N PHE A 68 4.84 -1.10 15.52
CA PHE A 68 5.74 -1.60 16.58
C PHE A 68 6.49 -0.49 17.35
N TRP A 69 6.63 0.70 16.77
CA TRP A 69 7.23 1.88 17.41
C TRP A 69 6.31 2.60 18.42
N ARG A 70 5.03 2.19 18.52
CA ARG A 70 4.07 2.73 19.50
C ARG A 70 3.91 1.79 20.70
N GLY A 71 3.54 2.37 21.84
CA GLY A 71 3.19 1.61 23.03
C GLY A 71 1.97 0.71 22.83
N GLU A 72 1.83 -0.32 23.66
CA GLU A 72 0.75 -1.31 23.56
C GLU A 72 -0.66 -0.70 23.63
N THR A 73 -0.88 0.28 24.51
CA THR A 73 -2.15 1.02 24.63
C THR A 73 -2.52 1.75 23.33
N ASP A 74 -1.52 2.30 22.65
CA ASP A 74 -1.68 3.03 21.40
C ASP A 74 -2.00 2.11 20.21
N ARG A 75 -1.60 0.84 20.31
CA ARG A 75 -1.80 -0.21 19.30
C ARG A 75 -3.15 -0.91 19.41
N ARG A 76 -3.88 -0.66 20.50
CA ARG A 76 -5.23 -1.21 20.72
C ARG A 76 -6.22 -0.84 19.61
N CYS A 77 -7.18 -1.73 19.42
CA CYS A 77 -8.32 -1.59 18.53
C CYS A 77 -9.02 -0.24 18.71
N ARG A 78 -9.18 0.52 17.62
CA ARG A 78 -9.84 1.85 17.62
C ARG A 78 -11.34 1.77 17.87
N VAL A 79 -11.90 0.57 17.84
CA VAL A 79 -13.33 0.32 18.02
C VAL A 79 -13.60 -0.15 19.45
N CYS A 80 -13.00 -1.25 19.89
CA CYS A 80 -13.29 -1.86 21.19
C CYS A 80 -12.27 -1.51 22.30
N TRP A 81 -11.09 -0.97 21.96
CA TRP A 81 -10.03 -0.57 22.90
C TRP A 81 -9.48 -1.68 23.82
N ARG A 82 -9.67 -2.96 23.48
CA ARG A 82 -9.21 -4.10 24.28
C ARG A 82 -7.84 -4.62 23.82
N GLU A 83 -7.84 -5.36 22.73
CA GLU A 83 -6.65 -6.02 22.17
C GLU A 83 -6.01 -5.17 21.06
N GLY A 84 -4.85 -5.61 20.59
CA GLY A 84 -4.21 -5.07 19.39
C GLY A 84 -5.13 -5.05 18.19
N GLU A 85 -5.07 -3.99 17.39
CA GLU A 85 -5.91 -3.90 16.19
C GLU A 85 -5.31 -4.69 15.02
N THR A 86 -5.72 -5.95 14.87
CA THR A 86 -5.44 -6.79 13.71
C THR A 86 -6.69 -7.02 12.86
N ILE A 87 -6.52 -7.52 11.63
CA ILE A 87 -7.64 -7.91 10.76
C ILE A 87 -8.40 -9.10 11.37
N GLU A 88 -7.71 -10.09 11.93
CA GLU A 88 -8.32 -11.22 12.62
C GLU A 88 -9.21 -10.74 13.78
N HIS A 89 -8.68 -9.82 14.59
CA HIS A 89 -9.47 -9.22 15.65
C HIS A 89 -10.72 -8.52 15.09
N MET A 90 -10.58 -7.74 14.00
CA MET A 90 -11.70 -7.02 13.39
C MET A 90 -12.74 -7.94 12.74
N LEU A 91 -12.36 -9.10 12.23
CA LEU A 91 -13.27 -10.06 11.59
C LEU A 91 -14.02 -10.91 12.62
N GLU A 92 -13.33 -11.41 13.63
CA GLU A 92 -13.84 -12.52 14.45
C GLU A 92 -14.19 -12.12 15.90
N VAL A 93 -13.46 -11.15 16.46
CA VAL A 93 -13.45 -10.88 17.91
C VAL A 93 -14.02 -9.52 18.28
N CYS A 94 -13.89 -8.50 17.43
CA CYS A 94 -14.18 -7.12 17.77
C CYS A 94 -15.67 -6.91 18.06
N GLU A 95 -16.01 -6.65 19.32
CA GLU A 95 -17.40 -6.48 19.77
C GLU A 95 -18.13 -5.28 19.14
N GLY A 96 -17.38 -4.27 18.67
CA GLY A 96 -17.96 -3.09 18.03
C GLY A 96 -18.06 -3.18 16.51
N LEU A 97 -17.65 -4.31 15.92
CA LEU A 97 -17.85 -4.62 14.51
C LEU A 97 -18.80 -5.82 14.38
N ARG A 98 -19.55 -5.86 13.29
CA ARG A 98 -20.29 -7.06 12.93
C ARG A 98 -19.29 -8.13 12.52
N LYS A 99 -19.44 -9.35 13.06
CA LYS A 99 -18.64 -10.49 12.63
C LYS A 99 -18.86 -10.75 11.15
N SER A 100 -17.77 -10.91 10.41
CA SER A 100 -17.83 -11.35 9.01
C SER A 100 -17.78 -12.86 8.93
N GLU A 101 -18.46 -13.43 7.94
CA GLU A 101 -18.27 -14.83 7.55
C GLU A 101 -17.09 -14.98 6.58
N ASP A 102 -16.63 -13.86 5.99
CA ASP A 102 -15.49 -13.83 5.09
C ASP A 102 -14.17 -14.06 5.84
N SER A 103 -13.30 -14.86 5.22
CA SER A 103 -11.92 -15.08 5.64
C SER A 103 -11.03 -13.84 5.40
N ARG A 104 -9.84 -13.83 6.03
CA ARG A 104 -8.83 -12.80 5.78
C ARG A 104 -8.45 -12.72 4.30
N GLU A 105 -8.31 -13.86 3.63
CA GLU A 105 -7.97 -13.96 2.22
C GLU A 105 -9.07 -13.36 1.33
N GLU A 106 -10.33 -13.67 1.62
CA GLU A 106 -11.48 -13.13 0.89
C GLU A 106 -11.60 -11.62 1.05
N VAL A 107 -11.39 -11.10 2.26
CA VAL A 107 -11.47 -9.66 2.52
C VAL A 107 -10.29 -8.89 1.91
N LEU A 108 -9.13 -9.52 1.77
CA LEU A 108 -7.92 -8.91 1.21
C LEU A 108 -7.71 -9.18 -0.29
N ASN A 109 -8.68 -9.81 -0.95
CA ASN A 109 -8.62 -10.17 -2.37
C ASN A 109 -8.46 -8.92 -3.27
N GLU A 110 -7.78 -9.11 -4.41
CA GLU A 110 -7.49 -8.07 -5.39
C GLU A 110 -8.71 -7.64 -6.20
N ASP A 111 -9.71 -8.51 -6.33
CA ASP A 111 -10.94 -8.26 -7.06
C ASP A 111 -11.87 -7.25 -6.35
N GLY A 112 -11.59 -6.93 -5.09
CA GLY A 112 -12.33 -5.95 -4.31
C GLY A 112 -13.54 -6.50 -3.57
N SER A 113 -13.71 -7.83 -3.46
CA SER A 113 -14.77 -8.46 -2.65
C SER A 113 -14.87 -7.87 -1.23
N GLY A 114 -13.74 -7.68 -0.54
CA GLY A 114 -13.70 -7.13 0.82
C GLY A 114 -13.90 -5.61 0.94
N LEU A 115 -14.15 -4.88 -0.16
CA LEU A 115 -14.21 -3.42 -0.13
C LEU A 115 -15.38 -2.90 0.73
N GLU A 116 -16.50 -3.61 0.77
CA GLU A 116 -17.65 -3.22 1.59
C GLU A 116 -17.31 -3.30 3.08
N TRP A 117 -16.73 -4.43 3.50
CA TRP A 117 -16.24 -4.62 4.85
C TRP A 117 -15.21 -3.55 5.25
N MET A 118 -14.24 -3.24 4.38
CA MET A 118 -13.23 -2.20 4.66
C MET A 118 -13.85 -0.82 4.91
N LYS A 119 -14.91 -0.48 4.17
CA LYS A 119 -15.66 0.77 4.37
C LYS A 119 -16.42 0.76 5.69
N GLU A 120 -17.05 -0.36 6.05
CA GLU A 120 -17.76 -0.51 7.32
C GLU A 120 -16.80 -0.28 8.49
N VAL A 121 -15.65 -0.96 8.50
CA VAL A 121 -14.61 -0.77 9.51
C VAL A 121 -14.20 0.69 9.64
N TRP A 122 -13.94 1.38 8.52
CA TRP A 122 -13.58 2.80 8.54
C TRP A 122 -14.70 3.70 9.08
N LYS A 123 -15.94 3.47 8.66
CA LYS A 123 -17.10 4.21 9.13
C LYS A 123 -17.28 4.06 10.64
N ILE A 124 -17.18 2.84 11.15
CA ILE A 124 -17.29 2.56 12.59
C ILE A 124 -16.13 3.24 13.34
N ARG A 125 -14.90 3.17 12.85
CA ARG A 125 -13.75 3.88 13.44
C ARG A 125 -13.99 5.38 13.56
N GLU A 126 -14.55 6.01 12.52
CA GLU A 126 -14.87 7.45 12.54
C GLU A 126 -15.95 7.78 13.58
N LEU A 127 -16.99 6.94 13.70
CA LEU A 127 -18.05 7.12 14.71
C LEU A 127 -17.49 7.07 16.13
N TRP A 128 -16.67 6.06 16.45
CA TRP A 128 -16.08 5.92 17.79
C TRP A 128 -15.04 7.00 18.11
N GLN A 129 -14.31 7.51 17.11
CA GLN A 129 -13.42 8.67 17.29
C GLN A 129 -14.18 9.98 17.55
N GLY A 130 -15.43 10.08 17.12
CA GLY A 130 -16.32 11.21 17.45
C GLY A 130 -16.83 11.19 18.89
N VAL A 131 -17.07 10.01 19.46
CA VAL A 131 -17.60 9.83 20.83
C VAL A 131 -16.53 10.16 21.89
N GLY A 132 -15.25 9.93 21.60
CA GLY A 132 -14.13 10.24 22.50
C GLY A 132 -13.83 11.73 22.68
N LYS A 133 -14.38 12.63 21.84
CA LYS A 133 -14.14 14.08 21.89
C LYS A 133 -15.18 14.88 22.70
N GLN A 134 -16.23 14.23 23.21
CA GLN A 134 -17.27 14.90 24.02
C GLN A 134 -17.06 14.77 25.54
N LYS A 135 -15.84 14.41 25.97
CA LYS A 135 -15.45 14.38 27.39
C LYS A 135 -14.22 15.25 27.63
N GLU A 136 -14.37 16.54 27.40
CA GLU A 136 -13.58 17.60 28.06
C GLU A 136 -14.54 18.68 28.56
#